data_AF-A0A2R6L1G5-F1
#
_entry.id   AF-A0A2R6L1G5-F1
#
_cell.length_a   1.000
_cell.length_b   1.000
_cell.length_c   1.000
_cell.angle_alpha   90.00
_cell.angle_beta   90.00
_cell.angle_gamma   90.00
#
_symmetry.space_group_name_H-M   'P 1'
#
loop_
_entity.id
_entity.type
_entity.pdbx_description
1 polymer ?
#
loop_
_entity_poly.entity_id
_entity_poly.type
_entity_poly.pdbx_seq_one_letter_code
_entity_poly.pdbx_strand_id
1 'polypeptide(L)' 'MAGPISREDRERTMTRLKLGTVLLVGVSGGLITSQGEAAWPVVAAAVVGGLVVGAALVWFLFPDLEDLSPGTDREYRK' A
#
# COMPACT_ATOMS: atom_id res chain seq x y z
N MET A 1 17.89 24.92 -2.47
CA MET A 1 17.45 23.86 -1.53
C MET A 1 15.96 23.65 -1.74
N ALA A 2 15.50 22.40 -1.88
CA ALA A 2 14.06 22.14 -1.89
C ALA A 2 13.51 22.41 -0.48
N GLY A 3 12.43 23.19 -0.39
CA GLY A 3 11.72 23.42 0.86
C GLY A 3 11.06 22.13 1.37
N PRO A 4 10.60 22.11 2.62
CA PRO A 4 9.90 20.96 3.19
C PRO A 4 8.69 20.58 2.34
N ILE A 5 8.53 19.29 2.05
CA ILE A 5 7.38 18.76 1.32
C ILE A 5 6.11 19.01 2.14
N SER A 6 5.04 19.50 1.48
CA SER A 6 3.77 19.74 2.14
C SER A 6 3.18 18.43 2.70
N ARG A 7 2.42 18.51 3.79
CA ARG A 7 1.77 17.32 4.39
C ARG A 7 0.83 16.63 3.40
N GLU A 8 0.06 17.42 2.65
CA GLU A 8 -0.86 16.94 1.63
C GLU A 8 -0.14 16.18 0.50
N ASP A 9 1.00 16.69 0.03
CA ASP A 9 1.78 16.02 -1.01
C ASP A 9 2.37 14.70 -0.51
N ARG A 10 2.80 14.68 0.76
CA ARG A 10 3.31 13.47 1.42
C ARG A 10 2.22 12.40 1.54
N GLU A 11 1.03 12.77 1.99
CA GLU A 11 -0.11 11.86 2.14
C GLU A 11 -0.58 11.30 0.79
N ARG A 12 -0.70 12.16 -0.23
CA ARG A 12 -1.05 11.72 -1.59
C ARG A 12 0.00 10.77 -2.16
N THR A 13 1.28 11.07 -1.97
CA THR A 13 2.38 10.20 -2.43
C THR A 13 2.37 8.87 -1.72
N MET A 14 2.20 8.87 -0.39
CA MET A 14 2.10 7.65 0.39
C MET A 14 0.89 6.80 -0.02
N THR A 15 -0.27 7.42 -0.24
CA THR A 15 -1.49 6.73 -0.70
C THR A 15 -1.27 6.07 -2.06
N ARG A 16 -0.63 6.78 -3.01
CA ARG A 16 -0.29 6.20 -4.32
C ARG A 16 0.69 5.04 -4.20
N LEU A 17 1.67 5.15 -3.32
CA LEU A 17 2.64 4.09 -3.09
C LEU A 17 1.97 2.84 -2.51
N LYS A 18 1.12 3.01 -1.48
CA LYS A 18 0.31 1.94 -0.89
C LYS A 18 -0.54 1.24 -1.97
N LEU A 19 -1.30 1.99 -2.75
CA LEU A 19 -2.12 1.43 -3.84
C LEU A 19 -1.27 0.74 -4.91
N GLY A 20 -0.13 1.34 -5.28
CA GLY A 20 0.80 0.76 -6.24
C GLY A 20 1.35 -0.58 -5.77
N THR A 21 1.73 -0.71 -4.51
CA THR A 21 2.18 -1.97 -3.91
C THR A 21 1.09 -3.04 -3.96
N VAL A 22 -0.13 -2.72 -3.55
CA VAL A 22 -1.26 -3.67 -3.57
C VAL A 22 -1.50 -4.17 -5.00
N LEU A 23 -1.58 -3.25 -5.96
CA LEU A 23 -1.79 -3.59 -7.37
C LEU A 23 -0.64 -4.42 -7.94
N LEU A 24 0.61 -4.07 -7.61
CA LEU A 24 1.78 -4.81 -8.09
C LEU A 24 1.75 -6.26 -7.63
N VAL A 25 1.41 -6.51 -6.37
CA VAL A 25 1.30 -7.88 -5.83
C VAL A 25 0.17 -8.66 -6.50
N GLY A 26 -1.02 -8.06 -6.63
CA GLY A 26 -2.17 -8.68 -7.30
C GLY A 26 -1.90 -9.05 -8.76
N VAL A 27 -1.42 -8.08 -9.55
CA VAL A 27 -1.11 -8.28 -10.97
C VAL A 27 0.03 -9.28 -11.14
N SER A 28 1.05 -9.25 -10.28
CA SER A 28 2.16 -10.21 -10.32
C SER A 28 1.65 -11.65 -10.13
N GLY A 29 0.81 -11.90 -9.12
CA GLY A 29 0.21 -13.23 -8.91
C GLY A 29 -0.60 -13.72 -10.11
N GLY A 30 -1.39 -12.84 -10.73
CA GLY A 30 -2.11 -13.13 -11.96
C GLY A 30 -1.19 -13.49 -13.13
N LEU A 31 -0.13 -12.70 -13.37
CA LEU A 31 0.82 -12.95 -14.45
C LEU A 31 1.61 -14.24 -14.26
N ILE A 32 2.04 -14.54 -13.03
CA ILE A 32 2.76 -15.77 -12.71
C ILE A 32 1.87 -16.98 -13.00
N THR A 33 0.62 -16.96 -12.54
CA THR A 33 -0.31 -18.08 -12.75
C THR A 33 -0.76 -18.23 -14.20
N SER A 34 -0.90 -17.13 -14.94
CA SER A 34 -1.20 -17.17 -16.37
C SER A 34 -0.12 -17.86 -17.20
N GLN A 35 1.14 -17.76 -16.80
CA GLN A 35 2.25 -18.44 -17.47
C GLN A 35 2.31 -19.94 -17.18
N GLY A 36 1.63 -20.40 -16.12
CA GLY A 36 1.56 -21.82 -15.74
C GLY A 36 0.44 -22.60 -16.44
N GLU A 37 -0.11 -22.08 -17.55
CA GLU A 37 -1.28 -22.64 -18.26
C GLU A 37 -2.50 -22.90 -17.37
N ALA A 38 -2.62 -22.13 -16.28
CA ALA A 38 -3.72 -22.25 -15.34
C ALA A 38 -5.05 -21.82 -15.98
N ALA A 39 -6.13 -22.50 -15.60
CA ALA A 39 -7.47 -22.12 -16.05
C ALA A 39 -7.80 -20.67 -15.64
N TRP A 40 -8.54 -19.94 -16.47
CA TRP A 40 -8.93 -18.54 -16.22
C TRP A 40 -9.48 -18.25 -14.81
N PRO A 41 -10.32 -19.12 -14.19
CA PRO A 41 -10.78 -18.90 -12.81
C PRO A 41 -9.64 -18.90 -11.78
N VAL A 42 -8.59 -19.68 -12.01
CA VAL A 42 -7.42 -19.78 -11.13
C VAL A 42 -6.58 -18.51 -11.22
N VAL A 43 -6.40 -17.97 -12.43
CA VAL A 43 -5.71 -16.69 -12.64
C VAL A 43 -6.45 -15.55 -11.91
N ALA A 44 -7.79 -15.49 -12.05
CA ALA A 44 -8.59 -14.51 -11.34
C ALA A 44 -8.49 -14.66 -9.81
N ALA A 45 -8.52 -15.90 -9.30
CA ALA A 45 -8.33 -16.17 -7.89
C ALA A 45 -6.93 -15.76 -7.40
N ALA A 46 -5.89 -15.94 -8.21
CA ALA A 46 -4.53 -15.52 -7.89
C ALA A 46 -4.38 -13.99 -7.84
N VAL A 47 -5.05 -13.26 -8.74
CA VAL A 47 -5.09 -11.79 -8.68
C VAL A 47 -5.78 -11.33 -7.40
N VAL A 48 -6.97 -11.87 -7.11
CA VAL A 48 -7.72 -11.52 -5.90
C VAL A 48 -6.92 -11.85 -4.64
N GLY A 49 -6.32 -13.05 -4.59
CA GLY A 49 -5.46 -13.46 -3.48
C GLY A 49 -4.25 -12.54 -3.32
N GLY A 50 -3.59 -12.17 -4.42
CA GLY A 50 -2.48 -11.22 -4.41
C GLY A 50 -2.89 -9.82 -3.94
N LEU A 51 -4.07 -9.33 -4.32
CA LEU A 51 -4.61 -8.06 -3.82
C LEU A 51 -4.87 -8.11 -2.31
N VAL A 52 -5.43 -9.22 -1.81
CA VAL A 52 -5.67 -9.42 -0.38
C VAL A 52 -4.34 -9.43 0.38
N VAL A 53 -3.35 -10.17 -0.11
CA VAL A 53 -2.00 -10.21 0.47
C VAL A 53 -1.33 -8.82 0.42
N GLY A 54 -1.41 -8.12 -0.71
CA GLY A 54 -0.87 -6.77 -0.86
C GLY A 54 -1.50 -5.79 0.13
N ALA A 55 -2.83 -5.85 0.30
CA ALA A 55 -3.54 -5.03 1.27
C ALA A 55 -3.12 -5.35 2.71
N ALA A 56 -3.00 -6.63 3.05
CA ALA A 56 -2.51 -7.09 4.36
C ALA A 56 -1.08 -6.60 4.64
N LEU A 57 -0.20 -6.64 3.63
CA LEU A 57 1.17 -6.12 3.74
C LEU A 57 1.19 -4.61 4.00
N VAL A 58 0.37 -3.84 3.28
CA VAL A 58 0.28 -2.40 3.49
C VAL A 58 -0.28 -2.08 4.88
N TRP A 59 -1.29 -2.81 5.33
CA TRP A 59 -1.86 -2.66 6.66
C TRP A 59 -0.84 -2.98 7.75
N PHE A 60 -0.06 -4.05 7.58
CA PHE A 60 1.00 -4.44 8.50
C PHE A 60 2.17 -3.43 8.53
N LEU A 61 2.57 -2.89 7.38
CA LEU A 61 3.74 -2.03 7.26
C LEU A 61 3.46 -0.57 7.64
N PHE A 62 2.22 -0.12 7.49
CA PHE A 62 1.80 1.24 7.82
C PHE A 62 0.59 1.24 8.75
N PRO A 63 0.74 0.75 10.00
CA PRO A 63 -0.30 0.87 11.01
C PRO A 63 -0.62 2.35 11.22
N ASP A 64 -1.90 2.67 11.47
CA ASP A 64 -2.38 4.04 11.60
C ASP A 64 -1.47 4.82 12.56
N LEU A 65 -0.83 5.85 12.02
CA LEU A 65 0.14 6.70 12.72
C LEU A 65 -0.48 7.40 13.94
N GLU A 66 -1.81 7.39 14.04
CA GLU A 66 -2.60 7.83 15.19
C GLU A 66 -2.28 7.02 16.46
N ASP A 67 -1.95 5.72 16.33
CA ASP A 67 -1.54 4.89 17.47
C ASP A 67 -0.09 5.12 17.89
N LEU A 68 0.73 5.73 17.00
CA LEU A 68 2.16 5.93 17.22
C LEU A 68 2.53 7.36 17.64
N SER A 69 1.64 8.34 17.53
CA SER A 69 1.93 9.71 17.97
C SER A 69 0.78 10.37 18.77
N PRO A 70 0.59 9.98 20.04
CA PRO A 70 -0.23 10.75 20.99
C PRO A 70 0.40 12.10 21.43
N GLY A 71 1.50 12.55 20.82
CA GLY A 71 2.36 13.59 21.41
C GLY A 71 2.72 14.82 20.56
N THR A 72 2.42 14.87 19.26
CA THR A 72 2.98 15.94 18.39
C THR A 72 2.09 17.18 18.26
N ASP A 73 1.21 17.45 19.22
CA ASP A 73 0.28 18.60 19.19
C ASP A 73 0.39 19.52 20.43
N ARG A 74 1.53 19.48 21.15
CA ARG A 74 1.70 20.26 22.38
C ARG A 74 2.86 21.27 22.39
N GLU A 75 3.72 21.28 21.37
CA GLU A 75 5.02 21.97 21.47
C GLU A 75 5.29 23.04 20.39
N TYR A 76 4.24 23.72 19.88
CA TYR A 76 4.39 24.96 19.10
C TYR A 76 3.55 26.11 19.66
N ARG A 77 3.36 26.13 20.99
CA ARG A 77 2.74 27.24 21.72
C ARG A 77 3.64 27.67 22.88
N LYS A 78 4.77 28.29 22.59
CA LYS A 78 5.43 29.26 23.47
C LYS A 78 6.18 30.29 22.64
#